data_AF-A0A2V2UDW8-F1
#
_entry.id   AF-A0A2V2UDW8-F1
#
_cell.length_a   1.000
_cell.length_b   1.000
_cell.length_c   1.000
_cell.angle_alpha   90.00
_cell.angle_beta   90.00
_cell.angle_gamma   90.00
#
_symmetry.space_group_name_H-M   'P 1'
#
loop_
_entity.id
_entity.type
_entity.pdbx_description
1 polymer ?
#
loop_
_entity_poly.entity_id
_entity_poly.type
_entity_poly.pdbx_seq_one_letter_code
_entity_poly.pdbx_strand_id
1 'polypeptide(L)'
;MGVREMMITKSNCMMVATSVLLFVFVLLPPPIVMAQVSPWSLFQQLCSIGRLATGPQCQGLLQGQQSSTTGTNTATGTCPTGFVIQNNFCVPTTTSTMTGTTSTTVSQPIANAGSALTVSHGSLVTLVGTGSFSPNGGTIVSYSWVQTSGTPVSLTGATTATPTFTAPTVATSLVFSLTVTDSTGAVSSPATVSVTVT
;
A
#
# COMPACT_ATOMS: atom_id res chain seq x y z
N MET A 1 -17.28 65.24 10.65
CA MET A 1 -17.71 64.49 11.86
C MET A 1 -17.38 63.02 11.60
N GLY A 2 -16.70 62.33 12.51
CA GLY A 2 -16.18 60.97 12.29
C GLY A 2 -15.82 60.28 13.62
N VAL A 3 -15.20 59.09 13.53
CA VAL A 3 -15.17 58.01 14.56
C VAL A 3 -16.58 57.46 14.83
N ARG A 4 -16.82 56.16 15.13
CA ARG A 4 -16.01 54.98 15.51
C ARG A 4 -16.36 53.80 14.56
N GLU A 5 -15.72 52.63 14.46
CA GLU A 5 -14.54 51.93 15.05
C GLU A 5 -14.09 50.86 13.97
N MET A 6 -13.17 49.88 14.10
CA MET A 6 -12.37 49.34 15.21
C MET A 6 -10.99 48.78 14.76
N MET A 7 -10.39 47.96 15.62
CA MET A 7 -9.04 47.42 15.71
C MET A 7 -8.98 45.92 15.31
N ILE A 8 -7.84 45.24 15.06
CA ILE A 8 -6.45 45.65 14.77
C ILE A 8 -5.74 44.54 13.96
N THR A 9 -4.66 44.92 13.27
CA THR A 9 -3.85 44.13 12.32
C THR A 9 -2.82 43.17 12.95
N LYS A 10 -2.50 42.05 12.27
CA LYS A 10 -1.27 41.19 12.30
C LYS A 10 -0.43 41.08 13.59
N SER A 11 0.04 39.86 13.87
CA SER A 11 1.49 39.59 13.84
C SER A 11 1.85 38.11 13.63
N ASN A 12 3.03 37.83 13.09
CA ASN A 12 3.67 36.51 13.17
C ASN A 12 4.31 36.35 14.56
N CYS A 13 4.35 35.13 15.08
CA CYS A 13 5.34 34.77 16.11
C CYS A 13 5.83 33.34 15.92
N MET A 14 7.11 33.20 15.60
CA MET A 14 7.86 31.95 15.65
C MET A 14 8.67 31.99 16.94
N MET A 15 8.46 31.06 17.87
CA MET A 15 9.31 30.91 19.04
C MET A 15 9.47 29.45 19.48
N VAL A 16 10.66 29.16 19.99
CA VAL A 16 11.13 27.81 20.33
C VAL A 16 10.87 27.54 21.81
N ALA A 17 10.41 26.34 22.15
CA ALA A 17 10.22 25.89 23.53
C ALA A 17 10.91 24.53 23.77
N THR A 18 12.25 24.52 23.80
CA THR A 18 13.04 23.37 24.25
C THR A 18 13.09 23.31 25.77
N SER A 19 12.66 22.19 26.36
CA SER A 19 13.14 21.76 27.69
C SER A 19 12.91 20.26 27.89
N VAL A 20 13.86 19.64 28.58
CA VAL A 20 13.92 18.19 28.90
C VAL A 20 13.26 17.95 30.25
N LEU A 21 12.52 16.85 30.44
CA LEU A 21 12.55 16.17 31.74
C LEU A 21 12.24 14.65 31.67
N LEU A 22 13.10 13.89 32.36
CA LEU A 22 13.03 12.50 32.84
C LEU A 22 12.20 11.42 32.10
N PHE A 23 12.91 10.37 31.70
CA PHE A 23 12.39 9.01 31.72
C PHE A 23 12.00 8.59 33.15
N VAL A 24 10.84 7.93 33.29
CA VAL A 24 10.59 6.97 34.39
C VAL A 24 10.09 5.68 33.75
N PHE A 25 10.91 4.63 33.81
CA PHE A 25 10.56 3.30 33.32
C PHE A 25 9.59 2.64 34.30
N VAL A 26 8.29 2.65 33.99
CA VAL A 26 7.30 1.80 34.68
C VAL A 26 7.12 0.53 33.87
N LEU A 27 7.52 -0.61 34.45
CA LEU A 27 7.38 -1.93 33.83
C LEU A 27 5.91 -2.36 33.80
N LEU A 28 5.28 -2.25 32.63
CA LEU A 28 3.95 -2.79 32.32
C LEU A 28 4.00 -3.59 31.01
N PRO A 29 3.20 -4.66 30.86
CA PRO A 29 3.38 -5.64 29.79
C PRO A 29 2.85 -5.18 28.41
N PRO A 30 3.49 -5.58 27.31
CA PRO A 30 3.00 -5.31 25.95
C PRO A 30 2.09 -6.44 25.42
N PRO A 31 1.29 -6.18 24.37
CA PRO A 31 0.61 -4.92 24.08
C PRO A 31 -0.90 -5.14 23.83
N ILE A 32 -1.75 -4.25 24.36
CA ILE A 32 -3.11 -4.11 23.81
C ILE A 32 -2.98 -3.47 22.43
N VAL A 33 -3.53 -4.10 21.40
CA VAL A 33 -3.58 -3.55 20.04
C VAL A 33 -4.52 -2.34 20.04
N MET A 34 -3.97 -1.15 20.25
CA MET A 34 -4.63 0.09 19.89
C MET A 34 -4.69 0.17 18.37
N ALA A 35 -5.77 -0.37 17.79
CA ALA A 35 -6.05 -0.23 16.38
C ALA A 35 -6.08 1.27 16.05
N GLN A 36 -5.19 1.71 15.14
CA GLN A 36 -5.18 3.08 14.64
C GLN A 36 -6.45 3.31 13.80
N VAL A 37 -7.54 3.69 14.46
CA VAL A 37 -8.67 4.34 13.80
C VAL A 37 -8.11 5.58 13.10
N SER A 38 -8.05 5.51 11.77
CA SER A 38 -7.48 6.61 10.99
C SER A 38 -8.26 7.90 11.25
N PRO A 39 -7.64 9.09 11.16
CA PRO A 39 -8.39 10.35 11.27
C PRO A 39 -9.58 10.42 10.30
N TRP A 40 -9.47 9.74 9.16
CA TRP A 40 -10.54 9.55 8.18
C TRP A 40 -11.73 8.71 8.69
N SER A 41 -11.47 7.66 9.47
CA SER A 41 -12.50 6.80 10.07
C SER A 41 -13.36 7.57 11.08
N LEU A 42 -12.74 8.38 11.95
CA LEU A 42 -13.47 9.26 12.85
C LEU A 42 -14.27 10.32 12.08
N PHE A 43 -13.68 10.90 11.02
CA PHE A 43 -14.34 11.91 10.20
C PHE A 43 -15.64 11.38 9.54
N GLN A 44 -15.61 10.18 8.96
CA GLN A 44 -16.82 9.55 8.42
C GLN A 44 -17.89 9.34 9.50
N GLN A 45 -17.49 8.83 10.66
CA GLN A 45 -18.42 8.56 11.77
C GLN A 45 -19.08 9.85 12.31
N LEU A 46 -18.39 11.01 12.21
CA LEU A 46 -18.93 12.32 12.58
C LEU A 46 -19.87 12.94 11.52
N CYS A 47 -19.63 12.75 10.21
CA CYS A 47 -20.62 13.11 9.18
C CYS A 47 -21.92 12.29 9.39
N SER A 48 -21.82 10.98 9.63
CA SER A 48 -22.97 10.06 9.74
C SER A 48 -23.93 10.37 10.89
N ILE A 49 -23.47 11.01 11.97
CA ILE A 49 -24.31 11.42 13.11
C ILE A 49 -24.76 12.89 13.04
N GLY A 50 -24.54 13.58 11.91
CA GLY A 50 -25.01 14.95 11.68
C GLY A 50 -24.37 16.01 12.57
N ARG A 51 -23.24 15.72 13.23
CA ARG A 51 -22.56 16.64 14.18
C ARG A 51 -21.58 17.61 13.53
N LEU A 52 -21.28 17.44 12.24
CA LEU A 52 -20.53 18.38 11.42
C LEU A 52 -21.41 18.87 10.27
N ALA A 53 -21.81 20.15 10.33
CA ALA A 53 -22.59 20.81 9.28
C ALA A 53 -21.72 21.77 8.44
N THR A 54 -22.22 22.13 7.26
CA THR A 54 -21.68 23.16 6.35
C THR A 54 -20.20 23.00 5.94
N GLY A 55 -19.90 21.95 5.18
CA GLY A 55 -18.69 21.85 4.37
C GLY A 55 -18.88 20.91 3.18
N PRO A 56 -18.35 21.22 1.98
CA PRO A 56 -18.63 20.44 0.77
C PRO A 56 -18.12 18.99 0.80
N GLN A 57 -17.25 18.65 1.76
CA GLN A 57 -16.61 17.33 1.84
C GLN A 57 -17.44 16.25 2.57
N CYS A 58 -18.45 16.58 3.40
CA CYS A 58 -19.45 15.57 3.81
C CYS A 58 -20.49 15.30 2.70
N GLN A 59 -20.73 16.23 1.75
CA GLN A 59 -21.80 16.10 0.75
C GLN A 59 -21.56 14.93 -0.22
N GLY A 60 -20.31 14.71 -0.65
CA GLY A 60 -19.97 13.59 -1.54
C GLY A 60 -20.17 12.20 -0.91
N LEU A 61 -20.11 12.08 0.42
CA LEU A 61 -20.34 10.81 1.11
C LEU A 61 -21.83 10.45 1.21
N LEU A 62 -22.71 11.45 1.37
CA LEU A 62 -24.17 11.22 1.39
C LEU A 62 -24.70 10.83 0.00
N GLN A 63 -24.10 11.34 -1.08
CA GLN A 63 -24.45 10.96 -2.46
C GLN A 63 -24.11 9.49 -2.78
N GLY A 64 -23.26 8.83 -2.00
CA GLY A 64 -23.04 7.38 -2.07
C GLY A 64 -24.15 6.52 -1.43
N GLN A 65 -25.16 7.14 -0.79
CA GLN A 65 -26.30 6.44 -0.18
C GLN A 65 -27.67 7.03 -0.58
N GLN A 66 -27.73 8.16 -1.29
CA GLN A 66 -28.97 8.72 -1.81
C GLN A 66 -29.51 7.97 -3.03
N SER A 67 -30.05 6.78 -2.79
CA SER A 67 -31.15 6.28 -3.61
C SER A 67 -32.37 7.20 -3.43
N SER A 68 -32.93 7.69 -4.54
CA SER A 68 -34.19 8.44 -4.65
C SER A 68 -34.36 9.73 -3.83
N THR A 69 -34.15 10.89 -4.47
CA THR A 69 -34.89 12.14 -4.16
C THR A 69 -35.27 12.97 -5.41
N THR A 70 -35.85 12.35 -6.44
CA THR A 70 -36.78 13.03 -7.39
C THR A 70 -37.85 12.04 -7.88
N GLY A 71 -38.58 11.42 -6.95
CA GLY A 71 -39.76 10.62 -7.28
C GLY A 71 -41.02 11.48 -7.31
N THR A 72 -41.44 11.97 -8.49
CA THR A 72 -42.76 12.58 -8.64
C THR A 72 -43.83 11.48 -8.62
N ASN A 73 -44.59 11.38 -7.53
CA ASN A 73 -45.70 10.44 -7.41
C ASN A 73 -46.88 10.86 -8.30
N THR A 74 -46.85 10.45 -9.57
CA THR A 74 -47.99 10.54 -10.49
C THR A 74 -48.87 9.31 -10.33
N ALA A 75 -50.14 9.48 -9.95
CA ALA A 75 -51.04 8.40 -9.57
C ALA A 75 -51.64 7.62 -10.76
N THR A 76 -50.80 7.14 -11.67
CA THR A 76 -51.13 6.23 -12.78
C THR A 76 -49.97 5.26 -12.99
N GLY A 77 -50.20 3.95 -12.81
CA GLY A 77 -49.16 2.93 -12.61
C GLY A 77 -48.37 2.50 -13.85
N THR A 78 -47.71 3.43 -14.54
CA THR A 78 -46.84 3.15 -15.70
C THR A 78 -45.53 3.92 -15.58
N CYS A 79 -44.39 3.21 -15.52
CA CYS A 79 -43.08 3.84 -15.54
C CYS A 79 -42.67 4.33 -16.95
N PRO A 80 -41.75 5.30 -17.05
CA PRO A 80 -41.07 5.63 -18.29
C PRO A 80 -40.33 4.43 -18.89
N THR A 81 -40.09 4.44 -20.20
CA THR A 81 -39.26 3.45 -20.88
C THR A 81 -37.85 3.42 -20.27
N GLY A 82 -37.36 2.21 -19.93
CA GLY A 82 -36.11 2.02 -19.20
C GLY A 82 -36.25 1.98 -17.67
N PHE A 83 -37.48 1.90 -17.14
CA PHE A 83 -37.77 1.73 -15.71
C PHE A 83 -38.85 0.66 -15.48
N VAL A 84 -38.82 -0.01 -14.34
CA VAL A 84 -39.83 -1.00 -13.90
C VAL A 84 -40.35 -0.66 -12.50
N ILE A 85 -41.59 -1.06 -12.20
CA ILE A 85 -42.15 -0.95 -10.85
C ILE A 85 -41.51 -2.01 -9.95
N GLN A 86 -40.90 -1.56 -8.84
CA GLN A 86 -40.51 -2.42 -7.73
C GLN A 86 -40.96 -1.74 -6.43
N ASN A 87 -41.77 -2.43 -5.61
CA ASN A 87 -42.37 -1.90 -4.38
C ASN A 87 -43.05 -0.51 -4.56
N ASN A 88 -43.85 -0.37 -5.62
CA ASN A 88 -44.53 0.86 -6.07
C ASN A 88 -43.62 2.04 -6.49
N PHE A 89 -42.30 1.88 -6.55
CA PHE A 89 -41.38 2.88 -7.12
C PHE A 89 -40.90 2.45 -8.52
N CYS A 90 -40.71 3.43 -9.42
CA CYS A 90 -40.03 3.19 -10.69
C CYS A 90 -38.51 3.14 -10.46
N VAL A 91 -37.93 1.94 -10.47
CA VAL A 91 -36.48 1.74 -10.47
C VAL A 91 -35.98 1.61 -11.92
N PRO A 92 -34.80 2.15 -12.27
CA PRO A 92 -34.29 2.01 -13.63
C PRO A 92 -34.02 0.54 -13.94
N THR A 93 -34.37 0.10 -15.15
CA THR A 93 -33.81 -1.14 -15.72
C THR A 93 -32.39 -0.86 -16.20
N THR A 94 -31.53 -0.42 -15.29
CA THR A 94 -30.13 -0.80 -15.33
C THR A 94 -30.11 -2.31 -15.13
N THR A 95 -30.31 -3.05 -16.21
CA THR A 95 -29.66 -4.34 -16.40
C THR A 95 -28.17 -4.03 -16.54
N SER A 96 -27.59 -3.60 -15.42
CA SER A 96 -26.18 -3.76 -15.14
C SER A 96 -25.97 -5.27 -15.14
N THR A 97 -25.74 -5.81 -16.34
CA THR A 97 -25.01 -7.05 -16.49
C THR A 97 -23.71 -6.80 -15.76
N MET A 98 -23.67 -7.21 -14.49
CA MET A 98 -22.44 -7.36 -13.75
C MET A 98 -21.75 -8.57 -14.37
N THR A 99 -21.26 -8.37 -15.60
CA THR A 99 -20.06 -9.00 -16.10
C THR A 99 -18.96 -8.55 -15.16
N GLY A 100 -18.95 -9.16 -13.98
CA GLY A 100 -17.73 -9.44 -13.27
C GLY A 100 -16.91 -10.32 -14.19
N THR A 101 -16.27 -9.69 -15.17
CA THR A 101 -14.95 -10.10 -15.57
C THR A 101 -14.17 -10.14 -14.27
N THR A 102 -14.02 -11.35 -13.73
CA THR A 102 -12.99 -11.65 -12.77
C THR A 102 -11.70 -11.34 -13.50
N SER A 103 -11.27 -10.08 -13.40
CA SER A 103 -10.00 -9.62 -13.93
C SER A 103 -8.96 -10.28 -13.05
N THR A 104 -8.63 -11.51 -13.40
CA THR A 104 -7.47 -12.25 -12.91
C THR A 104 -6.26 -11.49 -13.40
N THR A 105 -5.98 -10.38 -12.73
CA THR A 105 -4.72 -9.67 -12.79
C THR A 105 -3.68 -10.72 -12.42
N VAL A 106 -2.94 -11.17 -13.44
CA VAL A 106 -1.92 -12.21 -13.28
C VAL A 106 -0.79 -11.60 -12.48
N SER A 107 -0.95 -11.65 -11.16
CA SER A 107 -0.03 -11.07 -10.20
C SER A 107 1.26 -11.86 -10.31
N GLN A 108 2.30 -11.21 -10.85
CA GLN A 108 3.63 -11.78 -10.95
C GLN A 108 4.15 -12.08 -9.55
N PRO A 109 4.97 -13.14 -9.37
CA PRO A 109 5.69 -13.31 -8.12
C PRO A 109 6.62 -12.14 -7.85
N ILE A 110 6.88 -11.91 -6.57
CA ILE A 110 7.76 -10.86 -6.09
C ILE A 110 9.08 -11.52 -5.67
N ALA A 111 10.14 -11.25 -6.43
CA ALA A 111 11.50 -11.60 -6.04
C ALA A 111 11.93 -10.74 -4.85
N ASN A 112 12.67 -11.34 -3.92
CA ASN A 112 13.28 -10.68 -2.79
C ASN A 112 14.72 -11.17 -2.66
N ALA A 113 15.69 -10.33 -3.04
CA ALA A 113 17.11 -10.69 -3.07
C ALA A 113 17.81 -10.57 -1.70
N GLY A 114 17.08 -10.20 -0.64
CA GLY A 114 17.62 -9.92 0.68
C GLY A 114 18.16 -8.49 0.84
N SER A 115 18.70 -8.19 2.02
CA SER A 115 19.39 -6.93 2.31
C SER A 115 20.81 -6.93 1.76
N ALA A 116 21.37 -5.74 1.50
CA ALA A 116 22.78 -5.59 1.17
C ALA A 116 23.71 -6.22 2.24
N LEU A 117 24.85 -6.75 1.79
CA LEU A 117 25.81 -7.46 2.63
C LEU A 117 27.15 -6.72 2.66
N THR A 118 27.86 -6.82 3.79
CA THR A 118 29.27 -6.43 3.93
C THR A 118 30.06 -7.63 4.42
N VAL A 119 31.13 -8.01 3.71
CA VAL A 119 31.84 -9.29 3.90
C VAL A 119 33.35 -9.12 3.76
N SER A 120 34.14 -9.95 4.44
CA SER A 120 35.60 -9.93 4.31
C SER A 120 36.08 -10.56 3.01
N HIS A 121 37.23 -10.13 2.52
CA HIS A 121 37.95 -10.76 1.41
C HIS A 121 38.06 -12.29 1.54
N GLY A 122 37.83 -13.03 0.46
CA GLY A 122 37.95 -14.49 0.45
C GLY A 122 36.91 -15.27 1.26
N SER A 123 35.97 -14.60 1.93
CA SER A 123 34.91 -15.28 2.71
C SER A 123 33.88 -15.98 1.82
N LEU A 124 33.22 -17.00 2.35
CA LEU A 124 32.07 -17.64 1.70
C LEU A 124 30.82 -16.78 1.94
N VAL A 125 30.21 -16.31 0.86
CA VAL A 125 29.00 -15.48 0.86
C VAL A 125 27.81 -16.34 0.44
N THR A 126 26.67 -16.17 1.11
CA THR A 126 25.38 -16.76 0.75
C THR A 126 24.40 -15.64 0.42
N LEU A 127 23.77 -15.66 -0.76
CA LEU A 127 22.66 -14.76 -1.09
C LEU A 127 21.35 -15.38 -0.59
N VAL A 128 20.34 -14.56 -0.26
CA VAL A 128 19.12 -15.04 0.41
C VAL A 128 17.87 -14.63 -0.36
N GLY A 129 17.37 -15.56 -1.19
CA GLY A 129 16.17 -15.40 -2.03
C GLY A 129 14.87 -15.89 -1.37
N THR A 130 14.96 -16.50 -0.19
CA THR A 130 13.87 -17.23 0.49
C THR A 130 12.67 -16.36 0.90
N GLY A 131 12.82 -15.03 0.91
CA GLY A 131 11.73 -14.08 1.14
C GLY A 131 10.88 -13.77 -0.10
N SER A 132 11.05 -14.51 -1.21
CA SER A 132 10.29 -14.37 -2.45
C SER A 132 8.96 -15.13 -2.39
N PHE A 133 7.88 -14.57 -2.93
CA PHE A 133 6.52 -15.14 -2.83
C PHE A 133 5.65 -14.77 -4.03
N SER A 134 4.55 -15.51 -4.28
CA SER A 134 3.55 -15.10 -5.28
C SER A 134 2.26 -14.62 -4.64
N PRO A 135 1.78 -13.38 -4.93
CA PRO A 135 0.54 -12.85 -4.35
C PRO A 135 -0.72 -13.58 -4.84
N ASN A 136 -0.62 -14.37 -5.91
CA ASN A 136 -1.72 -15.16 -6.49
C ASN A 136 -2.00 -16.49 -5.75
N GLY A 137 -1.23 -16.82 -4.71
CA GLY A 137 -1.33 -18.09 -3.95
C GLY A 137 -0.47 -19.23 -4.51
N GLY A 138 0.22 -19.02 -5.63
CA GLY A 138 1.21 -19.93 -6.18
C GLY A 138 2.51 -19.97 -5.37
N THR A 139 3.21 -21.10 -5.47
CA THR A 139 4.51 -21.30 -4.81
C THR A 139 5.66 -20.91 -5.74
N ILE A 140 6.77 -20.41 -5.21
CA ILE A 140 7.99 -20.21 -6.01
C ILE A 140 8.61 -21.57 -6.34
N VAL A 141 8.76 -21.88 -7.63
CA VAL A 141 9.28 -23.16 -8.13
C VAL A 141 10.67 -23.04 -8.77
N SER A 142 11.09 -21.84 -9.13
CA SER A 142 12.41 -21.58 -9.71
C SER A 142 12.98 -20.23 -9.28
N TYR A 143 14.30 -20.16 -9.19
CA TYR A 143 15.10 -18.97 -8.91
C TYR A 143 16.13 -18.82 -10.02
N SER A 144 16.55 -17.59 -10.31
CA SER A 144 17.64 -17.30 -11.26
C SER A 144 18.45 -16.12 -10.74
N TRP A 145 19.69 -16.41 -10.34
CA TRP A 145 20.65 -15.41 -9.86
C TRP A 145 21.69 -15.10 -10.94
N VAL A 146 21.81 -13.82 -11.28
CA VAL A 146 22.77 -13.30 -12.26
C VAL A 146 23.58 -12.18 -11.62
N GLN A 147 24.91 -12.23 -11.72
CA GLN A 147 25.74 -11.08 -11.36
C GLN A 147 25.62 -10.01 -12.45
N THR A 148 25.29 -8.78 -12.06
CA THR A 148 25.09 -7.65 -12.97
C THR A 148 26.15 -6.55 -12.85
N SER A 149 26.98 -6.57 -11.79
CA SER A 149 28.11 -5.65 -11.64
C SER A 149 29.21 -6.19 -10.72
N GLY A 150 30.39 -5.58 -10.79
CA GLY A 150 31.58 -5.91 -9.99
C GLY A 150 32.48 -6.96 -10.62
N THR A 151 33.49 -7.40 -9.86
CA THR A 151 34.43 -8.47 -10.26
C THR A 151 33.68 -9.79 -10.45
N PRO A 152 33.79 -10.49 -11.60
CA PRO A 152 33.05 -11.73 -11.82
C PRO A 152 33.35 -12.82 -10.78
N VAL A 153 32.29 -13.44 -10.24
CA VAL A 153 32.37 -14.59 -9.32
C VAL A 153 31.53 -15.77 -9.84
N SER A 154 31.91 -16.99 -9.47
CA SER A 154 31.13 -18.19 -9.79
C SER A 154 30.09 -18.45 -8.71
N LEU A 155 28.80 -18.40 -9.07
CA LEU A 155 27.68 -18.74 -8.17
C LEU A 155 27.44 -20.26 -8.16
N THR A 156 27.72 -20.91 -7.04
CA THR A 156 27.29 -22.29 -6.79
C THR A 156 25.80 -22.30 -6.46
N GLY A 157 25.01 -23.10 -7.17
CA GLY A 157 23.56 -23.19 -6.96
C GLY A 157 22.78 -21.95 -7.41
N ALA A 158 23.21 -21.27 -8.48
CA ALA A 158 22.60 -20.04 -9.02
C ALA A 158 21.09 -20.14 -9.36
N THR A 159 20.53 -21.34 -9.45
CA THR A 159 19.10 -21.60 -9.68
C THR A 159 18.31 -21.93 -8.39
N THR A 160 18.91 -21.72 -7.22
CA THR A 160 18.32 -22.03 -5.90
C THR A 160 17.95 -20.77 -5.11
N ALA A 161 17.20 -20.95 -4.03
CA ALA A 161 16.87 -19.86 -3.10
C ALA A 161 18.09 -19.29 -2.35
N THR A 162 19.21 -20.03 -2.25
CA THR A 162 20.39 -19.64 -1.48
C THR A 162 21.70 -20.05 -2.16
N PRO A 163 22.11 -19.39 -3.27
CA PRO A 163 23.38 -19.65 -3.92
C PRO A 163 24.54 -19.14 -3.06
N THR A 164 25.73 -19.70 -3.30
CA THR A 164 26.96 -19.31 -2.60
C THR A 164 28.11 -18.99 -3.55
N PHE A 165 29.02 -18.11 -3.11
CA PHE A 165 30.26 -17.79 -3.82
C PHE A 165 31.37 -17.35 -2.87
N THR A 166 32.62 -17.42 -3.31
CA THR A 166 33.77 -16.89 -2.56
C THR A 166 34.01 -15.43 -2.92
N ALA A 167 34.04 -14.54 -1.93
CA ALA A 167 34.30 -13.12 -2.14
C ALA A 167 35.70 -12.88 -2.74
N PRO A 168 35.85 -11.92 -3.67
CA PRO A 168 37.15 -11.50 -4.19
C PRO A 168 38.18 -11.14 -3.11
N THR A 169 39.47 -11.22 -3.46
CA THR A 169 40.60 -10.88 -2.58
C THR A 169 40.92 -9.39 -2.52
N VAL A 170 40.11 -8.54 -3.18
CA VAL A 170 40.30 -7.09 -3.29
C VAL A 170 38.97 -6.39 -2.96
N ALA A 171 39.04 -5.26 -2.26
CA ALA A 171 37.87 -4.50 -1.86
C ALA A 171 37.10 -4.01 -3.10
N THR A 172 35.81 -4.35 -3.17
CA THR A 172 34.98 -4.17 -4.36
C THR A 172 33.50 -4.17 -4.00
N SER A 173 32.64 -3.72 -4.92
CA SER A 173 31.20 -3.88 -4.80
C SER A 173 30.69 -4.78 -5.92
N LEU A 174 29.98 -5.84 -5.54
CA LEU A 174 29.30 -6.75 -6.47
C LEU A 174 27.80 -6.46 -6.42
N VAL A 175 27.11 -6.59 -7.55
CA VAL A 175 25.65 -6.52 -7.60
C VAL A 175 25.11 -7.79 -8.24
N PHE A 176 24.12 -8.38 -7.59
CA PHE A 176 23.40 -9.55 -8.08
C PHE A 176 21.93 -9.20 -8.30
N SER A 177 21.33 -9.86 -9.30
CA SER A 177 19.93 -9.76 -9.66
C SER A 177 19.28 -11.13 -9.52
N LEU A 178 18.16 -11.19 -8.81
CA LEU A 178 17.29 -12.35 -8.68
C LEU A 178 16.01 -12.14 -9.51
N THR A 179 15.67 -13.10 -10.36
CA THR A 179 14.29 -13.32 -10.80
C THR A 179 13.77 -14.66 -10.28
N VAL A 180 12.47 -14.75 -10.05
CA VAL A 180 11.81 -15.99 -9.61
C VAL A 180 10.66 -16.35 -10.54
N THR A 181 10.32 -17.64 -10.60
CA THR A 181 9.15 -18.16 -11.32
C THR A 181 8.24 -18.91 -10.35
N ASP A 182 6.94 -18.68 -10.44
CA ASP A 182 5.95 -19.38 -9.63
C ASP A 182 5.35 -20.62 -10.31
N SER A 183 4.54 -21.38 -9.56
CA SER A 183 3.85 -22.58 -10.01
C SER A 183 2.82 -22.36 -11.13
N THR A 184 2.54 -21.10 -11.50
CA THR A 184 1.69 -20.75 -12.66
C THR A 184 2.53 -20.48 -13.92
N GLY A 185 3.86 -20.44 -13.80
CA GLY A 185 4.79 -20.05 -14.85
C GLY A 185 5.01 -18.53 -14.95
N ALA A 186 4.41 -17.73 -14.06
CA ALA A 186 4.63 -16.30 -14.02
C ALA A 186 6.03 -15.98 -13.50
N VAL A 187 6.72 -15.03 -14.16
CA VAL A 187 8.08 -14.60 -13.82
C VAL A 187 8.03 -13.23 -13.15
N SER A 188 8.87 -13.01 -12.15
CA SER A 188 8.95 -11.74 -11.42
C SER A 188 9.64 -10.64 -12.22
N SER A 189 9.38 -9.39 -11.85
CA SER A 189 10.38 -8.32 -12.04
C SER A 189 11.67 -8.65 -11.28
N PRO A 190 12.85 -8.19 -11.74
CA PRO A 190 14.11 -8.47 -11.04
C PRO A 190 14.24 -7.70 -9.71
N ALA A 191 14.71 -8.36 -8.67
CA ALA A 191 15.14 -7.75 -7.42
C ALA A 191 16.67 -7.79 -7.30
N THR A 192 17.30 -6.74 -6.78
CA THR A 192 18.77 -6.65 -6.70
C THR A 192 19.29 -6.60 -5.27
N VAL A 193 20.50 -7.11 -5.08
CA VAL A 193 21.25 -7.04 -3.81
C VAL A 193 22.71 -6.68 -4.10
N SER A 194 23.29 -5.82 -3.26
CA SER A 194 24.70 -5.45 -3.31
C SER A 194 25.50 -6.17 -2.23
N VAL A 195 26.72 -6.58 -2.58
CA VAL A 195 27.70 -7.17 -1.65
C VAL A 195 28.96 -6.31 -1.69
N THR A 196 29.30 -5.70 -0.55
CA THR A 196 30.50 -4.89 -0.38
C THR A 196 31.58 -5.74 0.27
N VAL A 197 32.74 -5.85 -0.37
CA VAL A 197 33.90 -6.61 0.12
C VAL A 197 34.89 -5.64 0.76
N THR A 198 35.30 -5.92 2.01
CA THR A 198 36.07 -5.02 2.89
C THR A 198 37.20 -5.71 3.63
#